data_AF-A0A4V1T4R0-F1
#
_entry.id   AF-A0A4V1T4R0-F1
#
_cell.length_a   1.000
_cell.length_b   1.000
_cell.length_c   1.000
_cell.angle_alpha   90.00
_cell.angle_beta   90.00
_cell.angle_gamma   90.00
#
_symmetry.space_group_name_H-M   'P 1'
#
loop_
_entity.id
_entity.type
_entity.pdbx_description
1 polymer ?
#
loop_
_entity_poly.entity_id
_entity_poly.type
_entity_poly.pdbx_seq_one_letter_code
_entity_poly.pdbx_strand_id
1 'polypeptide(L)'
;MARARLNSGNTQEQDLPKAKLNRESLHKISKLLVYIKPYRGRFFAALVFLFLTSLTGLAFPSFLGALIDAAQGKQRYAFLPPTVNAIGTLAFVVLLFQAAVSYFRVVW
;
A
#
# COMPACT_ATOMS: atom_id res chain seq x y z
N MET A 1 -38.82 -23.74 -30.51
CA MET A 1 -37.45 -23.93 -29.97
C MET A 1 -36.61 -22.72 -30.34
N ALA A 2 -36.33 -21.82 -29.38
CA ALA A 2 -35.50 -20.63 -29.60
C ALA A 2 -34.31 -20.69 -28.63
N ARG A 3 -33.09 -20.62 -29.17
CA ARG A 3 -31.84 -20.81 -28.44
C ARG A 3 -31.51 -19.52 -27.67
N ALA A 4 -31.38 -19.62 -26.35
CA ALA A 4 -30.92 -18.53 -25.51
C ALA A 4 -29.45 -18.20 -25.84
N ARG A 5 -29.18 -16.94 -26.21
CA ARG A 5 -27.84 -16.43 -26.48
C ARG A 5 -27.08 -16.28 -25.16
N LEU A 6 -25.90 -16.85 -25.10
CA LEU A 6 -24.97 -16.70 -23.99
C LEU A 6 -24.40 -15.27 -24.00
N ASN A 7 -24.89 -14.42 -23.09
CA ASN A 7 -24.35 -13.09 -22.84
C ASN A 7 -23.13 -13.22 -21.91
N SER A 8 -21.93 -13.40 -22.46
CA SER A 8 -20.67 -13.34 -21.73
C SER A 8 -20.20 -11.89 -21.61
N GLY A 9 -21.02 -11.07 -20.95
CA GLY A 9 -20.64 -9.74 -20.50
C GLY A 9 -20.14 -9.84 -19.06
N ASN A 10 -18.87 -9.52 -18.86
CA ASN A 10 -18.16 -9.37 -17.59
C ASN A 10 -19.05 -8.92 -16.40
N THR A 11 -19.67 -9.88 -15.70
CA THR A 11 -20.40 -9.64 -14.44
C THR A 11 -19.48 -10.07 -13.30
N GLN A 12 -18.35 -9.39 -13.17
CA GLN A 12 -17.63 -9.32 -11.90
C GLN A 12 -18.11 -8.02 -11.25
N GLU A 13 -18.35 -8.05 -9.94
CA GLU A 13 -18.99 -6.99 -9.12
C GLU A 13 -20.51 -7.07 -8.94
N GLN A 14 -21.13 -8.25 -9.08
CA GLN A 14 -22.49 -8.43 -8.54
C GLN A 14 -22.40 -8.53 -7.02
N ASP A 15 -22.67 -7.40 -6.36
CA ASP A 15 -23.18 -7.25 -5.00
C ASP A 15 -23.04 -8.50 -4.12
N LEU A 16 -21.83 -8.75 -3.61
CA LEU A 16 -21.70 -9.64 -2.47
C LEU A 16 -22.45 -8.95 -1.33
N PRO A 17 -23.53 -9.54 -0.78
CA PRO A 17 -24.28 -8.90 0.31
C PRO A 17 -23.26 -8.58 1.39
N LYS A 18 -23.13 -7.29 1.78
CA LYS A 18 -22.20 -6.83 2.83
C LYS A 18 -22.26 -7.84 3.96
N ALA A 19 -21.24 -8.69 4.06
CA ALA A 19 -21.26 -9.78 5.01
C ALA A 19 -21.37 -9.12 6.38
N LYS A 20 -22.55 -9.21 7.01
CA LYS A 20 -22.74 -8.66 8.34
C LYS A 20 -21.65 -9.27 9.20
N LEU A 21 -20.90 -8.42 9.90
CA LEU A 21 -19.89 -8.83 10.86
C LEU A 21 -20.60 -9.69 11.92
N ASN A 22 -20.58 -10.99 11.70
CA ASN A 22 -21.20 -12.00 12.54
C ASN A 22 -20.08 -12.86 13.13
N ARG A 23 -20.29 -13.39 14.33
CA ARG A 23 -19.37 -14.32 15.00
C ARG A 23 -19.00 -15.51 14.11
N GLU A 24 -19.94 -15.95 13.27
CA GLU A 24 -19.71 -17.01 12.29
C GLU A 24 -18.71 -16.61 11.19
N SER A 25 -18.76 -15.36 10.71
CA SER A 25 -17.83 -14.81 9.71
C SER A 25 -16.41 -14.71 10.26
N LEU A 26 -16.25 -14.28 11.53
CA LEU A 26 -14.95 -14.26 12.21
C LEU A 26 -14.36 -15.67 12.37
N HIS A 27 -15.21 -16.67 12.67
CA HIS A 27 -14.79 -18.06 12.76
C HIS A 27 -14.31 -18.62 11.40
N LYS A 28 -14.98 -18.23 10.30
CA LYS A 28 -14.56 -18.59 8.93
C LYS A 28 -13.23 -17.93 8.54
N ILE A 29 -13.03 -16.66 8.87
CA ILE A 29 -11.75 -15.96 8.64
C ILE A 29 -10.62 -16.61 9.44
N SER A 30 -10.88 -17.03 10.69
CA SER A 30 -9.89 -17.73 11.50
C SER A 30 -9.45 -19.06 10.86
N LYS A 31 -10.38 -19.86 10.32
CA LYS A 31 -10.03 -21.06 9.55
C LYS A 31 -9.19 -20.74 8.31
N LEU A 32 -9.47 -19.64 7.62
CA LEU A 32 -8.70 -19.20 6.45
C LEU A 32 -7.27 -18.78 6.84
N LEU A 33 -7.10 -18.09 7.97
CA LEU A 33 -5.80 -17.71 8.52
C LEU A 33 -4.95 -18.92 8.92
N VAL A 34 -5.58 -20.03 9.33
CA VAL A 34 -4.86 -21.30 9.57
C VAL A 34 -4.26 -21.87 8.29
N TYR A 35 -4.91 -21.68 7.14
CA TYR A 35 -4.38 -22.12 5.84
C TYR A 35 -3.18 -21.27 5.36
N ILE A 36 -3.10 -20.02 5.81
CA ILE A 36 -1.98 -19.10 5.54
C ILE A 36 -0.79 -19.39 6.48
N LYS A 37 -0.97 -20.20 7.54
CA LYS A 37 0.04 -20.56 8.54
C LYS A 37 1.41 -20.99 7.98
N PRO A 38 1.52 -21.86 6.95
CA PRO A 38 2.81 -22.24 6.38
C PRO A 38 3.50 -21.11 5.59
N TYR A 39 2.76 -20.09 5.13
CA TYR A 39 3.28 -18.96 4.33
C TYR A 39 3.40 -17.66 5.13
N ARG A 40 3.33 -17.72 6.47
CA ARG A 40 3.36 -16.55 7.36
C ARG A 40 4.54 -15.62 7.12
N GLY A 41 5.72 -16.13 6.77
CA GLY A 41 6.90 -15.31 6.50
C GLY A 41 6.69 -14.37 5.29
N ARG A 42 6.15 -14.92 4.20
CA ARG A 42 5.82 -14.15 2.98
C ARG A 42 4.72 -13.15 3.23
N PHE A 43 3.66 -13.58 3.94
CA PHE A 43 2.55 -12.72 4.32
C PHE A 43 2.98 -11.56 5.22
N PHE A 44 3.85 -11.82 6.20
CA PHE A 44 4.38 -10.79 7.09
C PHE A 44 5.31 -9.83 6.34
N ALA A 45 6.20 -10.34 5.48
CA ALA A 45 7.04 -9.50 4.63
C ALA A 45 6.18 -8.58 3.74
N ALA A 46 5.15 -9.13 3.07
CA ALA A 46 4.22 -8.35 2.27
C ALA A 46 3.47 -7.29 3.10
N LEU A 47 3.05 -7.61 4.32
CA LEU A 47 2.44 -6.63 5.23
C LEU A 47 3.41 -5.51 5.63
N VAL A 48 4.67 -5.84 5.95
CA VAL A 48 5.70 -4.84 6.27
C VAL A 48 5.95 -3.93 5.06
N PHE A 49 6.12 -4.51 3.87
CA PHE A 49 6.32 -3.73 2.64
C PHE A 49 5.10 -2.88 2.27
N LEU A 50 3.88 -3.39 2.48
CA LEU A 50 2.64 -2.62 2.33
C LEU A 50 2.62 -1.42 3.26
N PHE A 51 2.96 -1.65 4.53
CA PHE A 51 3.01 -0.60 5.55
C PHE A 51 4.04 0.47 5.22
N LEU A 52 5.29 0.09 4.88
CA LEU A 52 6.33 1.03 4.46
C LEU A 52 5.92 1.84 3.23
N THR A 53 5.30 1.20 2.23
CA THR A 53 4.82 1.87 1.03
C THR A 53 3.77 2.92 1.39
N SER A 54 2.82 2.58 2.25
CA SER A 54 1.78 3.51 2.70
C SER A 54 2.36 4.67 3.51
N LEU A 55 3.35 4.40 4.35
CA LEU A 55 4.02 5.40 5.18
C LEU A 55 4.82 6.39 4.32
N THR A 56 5.46 5.90 3.26
CA THR A 56 6.16 6.74 2.28
C THR A 56 5.20 7.63 1.51
N GLY A 57 4.03 7.11 1.13
CA GLY A 57 2.96 7.91 0.52
C GLY A 57 2.48 9.04 1.43
N LEU A 58 2.42 8.80 2.75
CA LEU A 58 2.10 9.81 3.75
C LEU A 58 3.24 10.80 4.03
N ALA A 59 4.48 10.41 3.76
CA ALA A 59 5.65 11.28 3.90
C ALA A 59 5.78 12.28 2.74
N PHE A 60 5.08 12.06 1.61
CA PHE A 60 5.13 12.92 0.42
C PHE A 60 4.79 14.39 0.71
N PRO A 61 3.69 14.72 1.42
CA PRO A 61 3.38 16.09 1.83
C PRO A 61 4.45 16.69 2.75
N SER A 62 5.06 15.89 3.63
CA SER A 62 6.15 16.34 4.50
C SER A 62 7.40 16.70 3.69
N PHE A 63 7.76 15.90 2.68
CA PHE A 63 8.85 16.23 1.76
C PHE A 63 8.54 17.51 0.96
N LEU A 64 7.31 17.68 0.47
CA LEU A 64 6.89 18.90 -0.22
C LEU A 64 6.97 20.12 0.71
N GLY A 65 6.49 20.01 1.95
CA GLY A 65 6.59 21.08 2.95
C GLY A 65 8.03 21.44 3.25
N ALA A 66 8.90 20.45 3.44
CA ALA A 66 10.33 20.68 3.67
C ALA A 66 11.04 21.32 2.47
N LEU A 67 10.67 20.96 1.23
CA LEU A 67 11.18 21.62 0.02
C LEU A 67 10.75 23.10 -0.05
N ILE A 68 9.49 23.40 0.27
CA ILE A 68 8.97 24.78 0.32
C ILE A 68 9.70 25.59 1.40
N ASP A 69 9.84 25.03 2.60
CA ASP A 69 10.53 25.69 3.72
C ASP A 69 12.00 25.95 3.40
N ALA A 70 12.70 24.96 2.83
CA ALA A 70 14.09 25.10 2.40
C ALA A 70 14.26 26.15 1.29
N ALA A 71 13.30 26.27 0.37
CA ALA A 71 13.28 27.32 -0.65
C ALA A 71 13.05 28.71 -0.06
N GLN A 72 12.35 28.80 1.08
CA GLN A 72 12.15 30.04 1.85
C GLN A 72 13.30 30.33 2.84
N GLY A 73 14.36 29.52 2.86
CA GLY A 73 15.48 29.66 3.79
C GLY A 73 15.13 29.32 5.25
N LYS A 74 13.98 28.68 5.51
CA LYS A 74 13.54 28.28 6.84
C LYS A 74 13.81 26.79 7.08
N GLN A 75 14.32 26.48 8.26
CA GLN A 75 14.57 25.10 8.68
C GLN A 75 13.50 24.65 9.66
N ARG A 76 12.51 23.90 9.16
CA ARG A 76 11.41 23.39 9.99
C ARG A 76 11.74 22.07 10.68
N TYR A 77 12.61 21.26 10.09
CA TYR A 77 13.00 19.95 10.61
C TYR A 77 14.52 19.88 10.78
N ALA A 78 15.00 19.81 12.02
CA ALA A 78 16.44 19.73 12.33
C ALA A 78 17.12 18.45 11.81
N PHE A 79 16.35 17.43 11.46
CA PHE A 79 16.83 16.17 10.89
C PHE A 79 16.89 16.16 9.35
N LEU A 80 16.34 17.18 8.67
CA LEU A 80 16.37 17.29 7.21
C LEU A 80 17.48 18.26 6.78
N PRO A 81 18.18 17.97 5.68
CA PRO A 81 19.21 18.86 5.18
C PRO A 81 18.61 20.20 4.74
N PRO A 82 19.33 21.32 4.94
CA PRO A 82 18.75 22.64 4.81
C PRO A 82 18.51 23.11 3.38
N THR A 83 19.02 22.38 2.40
CA THR A 83 19.00 22.78 1.00
C THR A 83 17.95 21.99 0.22
N VAL A 84 17.24 22.70 -0.68
CA VAL A 84 16.22 22.12 -1.57
C VAL A 84 16.79 20.94 -2.37
N ASN A 85 18.02 21.06 -2.90
CA ASN A 85 18.68 19.98 -3.63
C ASN A 85 18.86 18.73 -2.77
N ALA A 86 19.28 18.86 -1.51
CA ALA A 86 19.53 17.71 -0.65
C ALA A 86 18.22 17.00 -0.24
N ILE A 87 17.15 17.77 0.04
CA ILE A 87 15.82 17.19 0.31
C ILE A 87 15.29 16.50 -0.96
N GLY A 88 15.47 17.10 -2.13
CA GLY A 88 15.08 16.51 -3.41
C GLY A 88 15.83 15.21 -3.71
N THR A 89 17.14 15.17 -3.50
CA THR A 89 17.95 13.95 -3.65
C THR A 89 17.53 12.87 -2.64
N LEU A 90 17.28 13.24 -1.38
CA LEU A 90 16.79 12.31 -0.36
C LEU A 90 15.44 11.71 -0.77
N ALA A 91 14.49 12.55 -1.18
CA ALA A 91 13.18 12.11 -1.65
C ALA A 91 13.31 11.19 -2.86
N PHE A 92 14.18 11.52 -3.82
CA PHE A 92 14.42 10.67 -5.00
C PHE A 92 14.94 9.27 -4.62
N VAL A 93 15.92 9.19 -3.71
CA VAL A 93 16.44 7.91 -3.20
C VAL A 93 15.35 7.12 -2.48
N VAL A 94 14.55 7.80 -1.64
CA VAL A 94 13.42 7.18 -0.94
C VAL A 94 12.38 6.63 -1.93
N LEU A 95 12.07 7.34 -3.00
CA LEU A 95 11.13 6.88 -4.03
C LEU A 95 11.65 5.68 -4.81
N LEU A 96 12.95 5.65 -5.15
CA LEU A 96 13.56 4.47 -5.78
C LEU A 96 13.50 3.26 -4.85
N PHE A 97 13.83 3.45 -3.56
CA PHE A 97 13.72 2.38 -2.57
C PHE A 97 12.27 1.91 -2.39
N GLN A 98 11.32 2.84 -2.31
CA GLN A 98 9.89 2.55 -2.22
C GLN A 98 9.40 1.76 -3.44
N ALA A 99 9.86 2.10 -4.65
CA ALA A 99 9.50 1.38 -5.87
C ALA A 99 10.00 -0.07 -5.83
N ALA A 100 11.25 -0.29 -5.40
CA ALA A 100 11.79 -1.63 -5.22
C ALA A 100 11.00 -2.43 -4.17
N VAL A 101 10.71 -1.84 -3.02
CA VAL A 101 9.87 -2.42 -1.96
C VAL A 101 8.47 -2.78 -2.46
N SER A 102 7.85 -1.91 -3.26
CA SER A 102 6.53 -2.14 -3.85
C SER A 102 6.55 -3.35 -4.80
N TYR A 103 7.62 -3.53 -5.57
CA TYR A 103 7.79 -4.70 -6.44
C TYR A 103 7.86 -6.01 -5.62
N PHE A 104 8.66 -6.05 -4.55
CA PHE A 104 8.74 -7.23 -3.67
C PHE A 104 7.41 -7.57 -3.01
N ARG A 105 6.57 -6.57 -2.70
CA ARG A 105 5.20 -6.78 -2.19
C ARG A 105 4.28 -7.46 -3.20
N VAL A 106 4.46 -7.23 -4.50
CA VAL A 106 3.58 -7.77 -5.56
C VAL A 106 4.00 -9.18 -5.99
N VAL A 107 5.30 -9.46 -5.94
CA VAL A 107 5.86 -10.74 -6.40
C VAL A 107 5.80 -11.84 -5.33
N TRP A 108 5.73 -11.50 -4.05
CA TRP A 108 5.71 -12.45 -2.93
C TRP A 108 4.41 -12.43 -2.13
#